data_AF-A0A926IX59-F1
#
_entry.id   AF-A0A926IX59-F1
#
_cell.length_a   1.000
_cell.length_b   1.000
_cell.length_c   1.000
_cell.angle_alpha   90.00
_cell.angle_beta   90.00
_cell.angle_gamma   90.00
#
_symmetry.space_group_name_H-M   'P 1'
#
loop_
_entity.id
_entity.type
_entity.pdbx_description
1 polymer ?
#
loop_
_entity_poly.entity_id
_entity_poly.type
_entity_poly.pdbx_seq_one_letter_code
_entity_poly.pdbx_strand_id
1 'polypeptide(L)'
;LDAGGKVVWPGQIPLVLTFDPETFQITKQSLSDLERPKRVLGVAENNLFEGDCTARATELGRRWGLPAGWWVGEGPIVPEKGTVEILATDEHGHAAAWVRRFGGPEGTGFVRIWGRRRAVPDPRVVLAVAEHGLP
;
A
#
# COMPACT_ATOMS: atom_id res chain seq x y z
N LEU A 1 -3.89 4.70 14.89
CA LEU A 1 -2.62 3.99 14.55
C LEU A 1 -1.52 4.40 15.52
N ASP A 2 -1.55 5.64 16.01
CA ASP A 2 -0.63 6.21 17.00
C ASP A 2 -0.57 5.43 18.32
N ALA A 3 -1.67 4.80 18.71
CA ALA A 3 -1.73 3.90 19.87
C ALA A 3 -1.11 2.50 19.64
N GLY A 4 -0.35 2.30 18.55
CA GLY A 4 0.28 1.01 18.23
C GLY A 4 -0.62 0.01 17.48
N GLY A 5 -1.71 0.47 16.88
CA GLY A 5 -2.58 -0.39 16.06
C GLY A 5 -2.00 -0.68 14.67
N LYS A 6 -2.46 -1.77 14.03
CA LYS A 6 -2.16 -2.10 12.64
C LYS A 6 -3.44 -2.17 11.79
N VAL A 7 -3.37 -1.62 10.58
CA VAL A 7 -4.38 -1.81 9.53
C VAL A 7 -3.70 -2.44 8.33
N VAL A 8 -4.15 -3.64 7.94
CA VAL A 8 -3.75 -4.28 6.69
C VAL A 8 -4.82 -3.99 5.65
N TRP A 9 -4.44 -3.29 4.59
CA TRP A 9 -5.35 -2.78 3.58
C TRP A 9 -5.15 -3.50 2.23
N PRO A 10 -6.00 -4.49 1.89
CA PRO A 10 -5.93 -5.22 0.63
C PRO A 10 -6.77 -4.54 -0.46
N GLY A 11 -6.61 -3.23 -0.65
CA GLY A 11 -7.42 -2.45 -1.60
C GLY A 11 -6.63 -1.35 -2.31
N GLN A 12 -7.32 -0.61 -3.18
CA GLN A 12 -6.76 0.60 -3.81
C GLN A 12 -6.27 1.58 -2.74
N ILE A 13 -5.23 2.36 -3.04
CA ILE A 13 -4.69 3.38 -2.13
C ILE A 13 -5.88 4.20 -1.55
N PRO A 14 -5.98 4.41 -0.23
CA PRO A 14 -7.05 5.23 0.32
C PRO A 14 -6.95 6.69 -0.15
N LEU A 15 -8.07 7.42 -0.12
CA LEU A 15 -8.14 8.88 -0.36
C LEU A 15 -7.85 9.37 -1.79
N VAL A 16 -7.69 8.48 -2.77
CA VAL A 16 -7.49 8.83 -4.19
C VAL A 16 -8.80 9.03 -4.95
N LEU A 17 -9.95 8.61 -4.41
CA LEU A 17 -11.24 8.81 -5.07
C LEU A 17 -11.86 10.15 -4.61
N THR A 18 -12.42 10.86 -5.58
CA THR A 18 -13.25 12.06 -5.37
C THR A 18 -14.66 11.77 -5.82
N PHE A 19 -15.62 12.25 -5.03
CA PHE A 19 -17.04 12.10 -5.33
C PHE A 19 -17.62 13.48 -5.60
N ASP A 20 -18.44 13.57 -6.63
CA ASP A 20 -19.26 14.73 -6.90
C ASP A 20 -20.30 14.87 -5.77
N PRO A 21 -20.39 16.02 -5.09
CA PRO A 21 -21.21 16.16 -3.89
C PRO A 21 -22.72 16.19 -4.18
N GLU A 22 -23.14 16.43 -5.42
CA GLU A 22 -24.55 16.48 -5.81
C GLU A 22 -25.04 15.09 -6.23
N THR A 23 -24.20 14.35 -6.95
CA THR A 23 -24.58 13.07 -7.58
C THR A 23 -24.03 11.85 -6.84
N PHE A 24 -23.08 12.05 -5.92
CA PHE A 24 -22.30 11.00 -5.24
C PHE A 24 -21.61 10.02 -6.20
N GLN A 25 -21.39 10.42 -7.46
CA GLN A 25 -20.65 9.64 -8.44
C GLN A 25 -19.15 9.91 -8.31
N ILE A 26 -18.34 8.90 -8.63
CA ILE A 26 -16.88 9.06 -8.68
C ILE A 26 -16.55 10.01 -9.84
N THR A 27 -15.85 11.10 -9.54
CA THR A 27 -15.36 12.01 -10.58
C THR A 27 -14.18 11.41 -11.32
N LYS A 28 -13.90 11.90 -12.53
CA LYS A 28 -12.67 11.53 -13.23
C LYS A 28 -11.45 11.82 -12.35
N GLN A 29 -10.64 10.80 -12.10
CA GLN A 29 -9.43 10.93 -11.30
C GLN A 29 -8.45 11.91 -11.96
N SER A 30 -7.83 12.75 -11.15
CA SER A 30 -6.80 13.70 -11.59
C SER A 30 -5.57 13.62 -10.69
N LEU A 31 -4.46 14.22 -11.12
CA LEU A 31 -3.24 14.25 -10.31
C LEU A 31 -3.44 14.97 -8.96
N SER A 32 -4.36 15.93 -8.87
CA SER A 32 -4.64 16.61 -7.59
C SER A 32 -5.28 15.69 -6.54
N ASP A 33 -5.84 14.55 -6.96
CA ASP A 33 -6.36 13.55 -6.01
C ASP A 33 -5.24 12.89 -5.19
N LEU A 34 -3.99 12.97 -5.64
CA LEU A 34 -2.82 12.44 -4.93
C LEU A 34 -2.40 13.27 -3.71
N GLU A 35 -2.83 14.53 -3.60
CA GLU A 35 -2.41 15.41 -2.51
C GLU A 35 -2.86 14.90 -1.13
N ARG A 36 -4.04 14.27 -1.07
CA ARG A 36 -4.57 13.67 0.18
C ARG A 36 -3.76 12.44 0.63
N PRO A 37 -3.60 11.38 -0.19
CA PRO A 37 -2.77 10.24 0.20
C PRO A 37 -1.29 10.62 0.37
N LYS A 38 -0.75 11.59 -0.37
CA LYS A 38 0.60 12.11 -0.12
C LYS A 38 0.75 12.66 1.29
N ARG A 39 -0.15 13.55 1.71
CA ARG A 39 -0.13 14.16 3.03
C ARG A 39 -0.31 13.16 4.17
N VAL A 40 -1.21 12.18 4.00
CA VAL A 40 -1.59 11.25 5.09
C VAL A 40 -0.68 10.01 5.12
N LEU A 41 -0.36 9.47 3.94
CA LEU A 41 0.30 8.17 3.78
C LEU A 41 1.76 8.30 3.32
N GLY A 42 2.23 9.49 2.95
CA GLY A 42 3.61 9.72 2.48
C GLY A 42 3.88 9.16 1.08
N VAL A 43 2.81 9.00 0.29
CA VAL A 43 2.82 8.41 -1.05
C VAL A 43 2.99 9.52 -2.09
N ALA A 44 4.13 9.58 -2.77
CA ALA A 44 4.33 10.49 -3.89
C ALA A 44 3.98 9.80 -5.23
N GLU A 45 3.71 10.63 -6.24
CA GLU A 45 3.34 10.40 -7.65
C GLU A 45 3.99 9.16 -8.35
N ASN A 46 3.64 8.67 -9.54
CA ASN A 46 2.89 9.17 -10.71
C ASN A 46 2.19 8.03 -11.50
N ASN A 47 1.92 6.90 -10.87
CA ASN A 47 1.63 5.64 -11.54
C ASN A 47 0.35 4.94 -11.06
N LEU A 48 -0.62 5.73 -10.59
CA LEU A 48 -1.99 5.26 -10.35
C LEU A 48 -2.60 4.51 -11.54
N PHE A 49 -2.06 4.72 -12.74
CA PHE A 49 -2.48 4.11 -13.99
C PHE A 49 -1.42 3.19 -14.62
N GLU A 50 -0.25 2.97 -13.98
CA GLU A 50 0.61 1.87 -14.40
C GLU A 50 -0.10 0.57 -14.08
N GLY A 51 -0.12 -0.31 -15.09
CA GLY A 51 -0.85 -1.57 -15.04
C GLY A 51 -0.18 -2.61 -14.15
N ASP A 52 -0.35 -3.88 -14.51
CA ASP A 52 0.21 -4.99 -13.76
C ASP A 52 1.74 -5.03 -13.85
N CYS A 53 2.44 -4.39 -12.91
CA CYS A 53 3.89 -4.54 -12.75
C CYS A 53 4.26 -5.82 -12.00
N THR A 54 5.45 -6.35 -12.29
CA THR A 54 6.03 -7.51 -11.61
C THR A 54 6.73 -7.05 -10.34
N ALA A 55 6.01 -7.11 -9.21
CA ALA A 55 6.63 -6.87 -7.92
C ALA A 55 7.32 -8.09 -7.33
N ARG A 56 8.30 -7.86 -6.44
CA ARG A 56 9.00 -8.88 -5.67
C ARG A 56 9.13 -8.44 -4.21
N ALA A 57 8.89 -9.39 -3.29
CA ALA A 57 9.07 -9.14 -1.88
C ALA A 57 10.54 -8.81 -1.54
N THR A 58 10.75 -7.75 -0.78
CA THR A 58 12.05 -7.44 -0.15
C THR A 58 12.34 -8.45 0.96
N GLU A 59 13.56 -8.41 1.52
CA GLU A 59 13.85 -9.22 2.71
C GLU A 59 12.94 -8.86 3.89
N LEU A 60 12.66 -7.57 4.07
CA LEU A 60 11.69 -7.09 5.04
C LEU A 60 10.30 -7.66 4.74
N GLY A 61 9.82 -7.56 3.49
CA GLY A 61 8.54 -8.13 3.09
C GLY A 61 8.40 -9.63 3.41
N ARG A 62 9.47 -10.40 3.22
CA ARG A 62 9.48 -11.83 3.58
C ARG A 62 9.37 -12.04 5.10
N ARG A 63 10.01 -11.21 5.92
CA ARG A 63 9.83 -11.24 7.39
C ARG A 63 8.41 -10.88 7.82
N TRP A 64 7.73 -10.05 7.03
CA TRP A 64 6.31 -9.73 7.19
C TRP A 64 5.36 -10.81 6.64
N GLY A 65 5.88 -11.89 6.04
CA GLY A 65 5.09 -13.01 5.54
C GLY A 65 4.71 -12.93 4.05
N LEU A 66 5.27 -11.98 3.28
CA LEU A 66 5.08 -11.98 1.83
C LEU A 66 5.82 -13.17 1.19
N PRO A 67 5.15 -13.96 0.34
CA PRO A 67 5.79 -15.12 -0.28
C PRO A 67 6.88 -14.71 -1.27
N ALA A 68 7.89 -15.56 -1.48
CA ALA A 68 8.99 -15.28 -2.40
C ALA A 68 8.51 -15.05 -3.86
N GLY A 69 7.44 -15.75 -4.27
CA GLY A 69 6.78 -15.58 -5.55
C GLY A 69 5.67 -14.53 -5.54
N TRP A 70 5.61 -13.61 -4.57
CA TRP A 70 4.58 -12.57 -4.54
C TRP A 70 4.75 -11.59 -5.70
N TRP A 71 3.70 -11.36 -6.50
CA TRP A 71 3.73 -10.56 -7.73
C TRP A 71 2.50 -9.63 -7.82
N VAL A 72 2.59 -8.43 -7.25
CA VAL A 72 1.48 -7.46 -7.34
C VAL A 72 2.04 -6.07 -7.50
N GLY A 73 1.89 -5.47 -8.67
CA GLY A 73 2.31 -4.11 -8.94
C GLY A 73 1.19 -3.22 -9.49
N GLU A 74 -0.08 -3.43 -9.12
CA GLU A 74 -1.14 -2.47 -9.52
C GLU A 74 -1.10 -1.25 -8.61
N GLY A 75 -0.90 -0.08 -9.22
CA GLY A 75 -0.66 1.18 -8.54
C GLY A 75 0.51 1.10 -7.56
N PRO A 76 1.72 0.66 -7.97
CA PRO A 76 2.90 0.83 -7.12
C PRO A 76 3.13 2.33 -6.93
N ILE A 77 3.99 2.73 -6.00
CA ILE A 77 4.17 4.15 -5.69
C ILE A 77 5.64 4.54 -5.63
N VAL A 78 5.94 5.81 -5.87
CA VAL A 78 7.22 6.36 -5.46
C VAL A 78 7.09 6.84 -4.02
N PRO A 79 7.65 6.13 -3.03
CA PRO A 79 7.59 6.63 -1.67
C PRO A 79 8.47 7.87 -1.52
N GLU A 80 8.01 8.85 -0.75
CA GLU A 80 8.90 9.89 -0.26
C GLU A 80 9.98 9.25 0.65
N LYS A 81 11.22 9.74 0.57
CA LYS A 81 12.34 9.08 1.24
C LYS A 81 12.11 9.02 2.76
N GLY A 82 12.13 7.81 3.31
CA GLY A 82 11.97 7.59 4.76
C GLY A 82 10.55 7.72 5.28
N THR A 83 9.56 7.90 4.41
CA THR A 83 8.15 8.02 4.83
C THR A 83 7.47 6.66 4.99
N VAL A 84 7.97 5.62 4.33
CA VAL A 84 7.44 4.25 4.42
C VAL A 84 8.58 3.22 4.44
N GLU A 85 8.28 2.06 5.00
CA GLU A 85 9.11 0.86 4.87
C GLU A 85 8.63 0.04 3.67
N ILE A 86 9.56 -0.43 2.83
CA ILE A 86 9.23 -1.10 1.57
C ILE A 86 9.24 -2.61 1.76
N LEU A 87 8.07 -3.23 1.59
CA LEU A 87 7.87 -4.67 1.68
C LEU A 87 8.02 -5.37 0.32
N ALA A 88 7.72 -4.67 -0.78
CA ALA A 88 7.94 -5.19 -2.12
C ALA A 88 8.22 -4.06 -3.11
N THR A 89 9.07 -4.34 -4.09
CA THR A 89 9.41 -3.41 -5.17
C THR A 89 9.04 -3.99 -6.52
N ASP A 90 8.56 -3.16 -7.45
CA ASP A 90 8.41 -3.53 -8.85
C ASP A 90 9.72 -3.45 -9.65
N GLU A 91 9.66 -3.77 -10.94
CA GLU A 91 10.77 -3.69 -11.88
C GLU A 91 11.33 -2.27 -12.09
N HIS A 92 10.57 -1.23 -11.75
CA HIS A 92 10.96 0.17 -11.83
C HIS A 92 11.51 0.71 -10.49
N GLY A 93 11.50 -0.11 -9.43
CA GLY A 93 11.93 0.27 -8.09
C GLY A 93 10.85 0.99 -7.27
N HIS A 94 9.61 1.02 -7.74
CA HIS A 94 8.48 1.57 -7.00
C HIS A 94 8.01 0.62 -5.90
N ALA A 95 7.47 1.17 -4.82
CA ALA A 95 6.94 0.40 -3.70
C ALA A 95 5.57 -0.17 -4.03
N ALA A 96 5.51 -1.48 -4.19
CA ALA A 96 4.31 -2.23 -4.51
C ALA A 96 3.56 -2.72 -3.25
N ALA A 97 4.31 -3.00 -2.19
CA ALA A 97 3.82 -3.20 -0.84
C ALA A 97 4.68 -2.41 0.14
N TRP A 98 4.05 -1.81 1.14
CA TRP A 98 4.73 -0.87 2.04
C TRP A 98 3.98 -0.68 3.36
N VAL A 99 4.71 -0.15 4.35
CA VAL A 99 4.18 0.20 5.68
C VAL A 99 4.43 1.67 5.97
N ARG A 100 3.37 2.41 6.30
CA ARG A 100 3.47 3.74 6.90
C ARG A 100 3.25 3.62 8.40
N ARG A 101 4.29 3.95 9.18
CA ARG A 101 4.18 4.05 10.64
C ARG A 101 3.60 5.40 11.07
N PHE A 102 2.89 5.39 12.19
CA PHE A 102 2.30 6.58 12.80
C PHE A 102 2.76 6.75 14.27
N GLY A 103 4.04 6.47 14.55
CA GLY A 103 4.62 6.63 15.90
C GLY A 103 4.47 5.44 16.85
N GLY A 104 3.77 4.38 16.44
CA GLY A 104 3.69 3.12 17.20
C GLY A 104 4.94 2.23 17.08
N PRO A 105 4.97 1.09 17.79
CA PRO A 105 6.05 0.10 17.74
C PRO A 105 6.36 -0.44 16.33
N GLU A 106 7.49 -1.15 16.21
CA GLU A 106 7.78 -1.94 14.99
C GLU A 106 6.64 -2.94 14.74
N GLY A 107 6.32 -3.16 13.46
CA GLY A 107 5.20 -4.00 13.09
C GLY A 107 3.84 -3.31 13.16
N THR A 108 3.72 -2.02 13.52
CA THR A 108 2.41 -1.33 13.56
C THR A 108 2.27 -0.28 12.45
N GLY A 109 1.05 0.26 12.28
CA GLY A 109 0.76 1.29 11.27
C GLY A 109 -0.17 0.83 10.15
N PHE A 110 -0.12 1.53 9.03
CA PHE A 110 -0.91 1.22 7.85
C PHE A 110 -0.07 0.41 6.85
N VAL A 111 -0.57 -0.76 6.47
CA VAL A 111 0.16 -1.71 5.63
C VAL A 111 -0.64 -1.92 4.35
N ARG A 112 -0.04 -1.57 3.21
CA ARG A 112 -0.62 -1.87 1.89
C ARG A 112 0.12 -3.05 1.27
N ILE A 113 -0.63 -4.09 0.93
CA ILE A 113 -0.10 -5.34 0.34
C ILE A 113 -0.91 -5.82 -0.86
N TRP A 114 -1.83 -4.99 -1.34
CA TRP A 114 -2.60 -5.30 -2.53
C TRP A 114 -3.06 -4.00 -3.18
N GLY A 115 -3.26 -4.04 -4.48
CA GLY A 115 -3.76 -2.91 -5.24
C GLY A 115 -4.72 -3.32 -6.35
N ARG A 116 -4.95 -4.62 -6.55
CA ARG A 116 -5.74 -5.09 -7.68
C ARG A 116 -7.23 -5.06 -7.40
N ARG A 117 -8.01 -4.88 -8.48
CA ARG A 117 -9.47 -5.03 -8.45
C ARG A 117 -9.92 -6.45 -8.06
N ARG A 118 -9.11 -7.46 -8.38
CA ARG A 118 -9.37 -8.86 -7.98
C ARG A 118 -8.96 -9.10 -6.53
N ALA A 119 -9.64 -10.03 -5.86
CA ALA A 119 -9.29 -10.44 -4.51
C ALA A 119 -7.84 -10.94 -4.40
N VAL A 120 -7.26 -10.82 -3.20
CA VAL A 120 -6.00 -11.48 -2.86
C VAL A 120 -6.19 -13.00 -3.04
N PRO A 121 -5.41 -13.68 -3.91
CA PRO A 121 -5.59 -15.10 -4.18
C PRO A 121 -5.39 -15.99 -2.95
N ASP A 122 -4.47 -15.60 -2.06
CA ASP A 122 -4.20 -16.30 -0.81
C ASP A 122 -4.42 -15.35 0.39
N PRO A 123 -5.58 -15.42 1.08
CA PRO A 123 -5.87 -14.54 2.20
C PRO A 123 -4.94 -14.78 3.40
N ARG A 124 -4.22 -15.90 3.46
CA ARG A 124 -3.22 -16.15 4.52
C ARG A 124 -2.07 -15.15 4.46
N VAL A 125 -1.80 -14.55 3.31
CA VAL A 125 -0.83 -13.45 3.19
C VAL A 125 -1.29 -12.23 3.98
N VAL A 126 -2.59 -11.93 3.97
CA VAL A 126 -3.17 -10.83 4.77
C VAL A 126 -3.02 -11.13 6.26
N LEU A 127 -3.29 -12.37 6.66
CA LEU A 127 -3.15 -12.81 8.06
C LEU A 127 -1.69 -12.74 8.53
N ALA A 128 -0.74 -13.28 7.77
CA ALA A 128 0.67 -13.26 8.12
C ALA A 128 1.20 -11.82 8.32
N VAL A 129 0.80 -10.91 7.42
CA VAL A 129 1.14 -9.48 7.54
C VAL A 129 0.45 -8.84 8.75
N ALA A 130 -0.78 -9.24 9.07
CA ALA A 130 -1.51 -8.78 10.24
C ALA A 130 -0.84 -9.23 11.55
N GLU A 131 -0.33 -10.46 11.60
CA GLU A 131 0.29 -11.07 12.77
C GLU A 131 1.75 -10.65 12.99
N HIS A 132 2.45 -10.16 11.96
CA HIS A 132 3.84 -9.71 12.09
C HIS A 132 4.05 -8.71 13.24
N GLY A 133 4.90 -9.02 14.22
CA GLY A 133 5.18 -8.13 15.35
C GLY A 133 4.08 -8.08 16.42
N LEU A 134 3.06 -8.93 16.34
CA LEU A 134 2.22 -9.25 17.50
C LEU A 134 2.99 -10.21 18.44
N PRO A 135 2.75 -10.14 19.77
CA PRO A 135 3.40 -11.00 20.76
C PRO A 135 2.98 -12.47 20.67
#